data_AF-A0A3S3TSF2-F1
#
_entry.id   AF-A0A3S3TSF2-F1
#
_cell.length_a   1.000
_cell.length_b   1.000
_cell.length_c   1.000
_cell.angle_alpha   90.00
_cell.angle_beta   90.00
_cell.angle_gamma   90.00
#
_symmetry.space_group_name_H-M   'P 1'
#
loop_
_entity.id
_entity.type
_entity.pdbx_description
1 polymer ?
#
loop_
_entity_poly.entity_id
_entity_poly.type
_entity_poly.pdbx_seq_one_letter_code
_entity_poly.pdbx_strand_id
1 'polypeptide(L)'
;MLIVMLLLVGGVAAFPQASAQPSAASASLQMTDEGNYKKITTDDLTIVFPRNETKPFFVWWANNDTSKVYVVHFKGLIEYAEVNGSRFSTLNVAEGTLWQRIIQTANALDLAKAGAAAKGLSVAFEAHSRLMLAAGKLMLFKPDLSQVKTMLQEAENELAGLKPKVNDSEISQEIDDAIAAINSAIGAIDSGASRNTIQNSISTAIRACQRLTQTITERTKAMIGDLIEKRQELDSIAEGFHPGLLPFSGCKWEMGDVREITASNGTPIGLAFNLTLVDAPQKFDFAEGNVNLSVRIYKQPVTETVNAAGEQYSYNVAAGEMKVDLVVKDWDWNFDPKTISFLNTTSVTISPALALWVDASSFHVNGSVSDLFNNLEDVKMQAAGGNFIFSADDANATLNVQRQDQDANSFNFHIKWAQKNIAGRLMKFLAPAKLKLTEEGTLGGFFKFVPTAIVIDKDGNQSTVDVTASYLSAGNHVKVYLCYPYFNGTLIHDPSLGIEQPSGDSAYIVTLGPTGISSVQAVPSAPSWGRSYELFAASAIVLAGAVALILFIRRHPAAA
;
A
#
# COMPACT_ATOMS: atom_id res chain seq x y z
N MET A 1 -49.36 58.51 -28.58
CA MET A 1 -50.14 58.56 -27.31
C MET A 1 -50.98 57.30 -27.24
N LEU A 2 -50.87 56.60 -26.11
CA LEU A 2 -51.39 55.27 -25.80
C LEU A 2 -52.85 55.06 -26.21
N ILE A 3 -53.11 53.94 -26.88
CA ILE A 3 -54.43 53.34 -27.07
C ILE A 3 -54.38 51.92 -26.48
N VAL A 4 -55.33 51.69 -25.57
CA VAL A 4 -55.96 50.42 -25.18
C VAL A 4 -55.31 49.59 -24.06
N MET A 5 -55.78 49.92 -22.86
CA MET A 5 -56.19 48.99 -21.81
C MET A 5 -57.41 48.19 -22.30
N LEU A 6 -57.39 46.85 -22.24
CA LEU A 6 -58.43 45.99 -21.65
C LEU A 6 -58.14 44.50 -21.94
N LEU A 7 -57.95 43.70 -20.88
CA LEU A 7 -58.73 42.49 -20.54
C LEU A 7 -57.93 41.56 -19.62
N LEU A 8 -58.28 41.63 -18.32
CA LEU A 8 -58.29 40.46 -17.46
C LEU A 8 -59.22 39.40 -18.08
N VAL A 9 -58.84 38.12 -18.02
CA VAL A 9 -59.63 36.97 -17.52
C VAL A 9 -58.87 35.67 -17.84
N GLY A 10 -58.75 34.81 -16.83
CA GLY A 10 -58.92 33.37 -16.99
C GLY A 10 -57.73 32.57 -17.51
N GLY A 11 -56.91 32.09 -16.59
CA GLY A 11 -55.95 31.03 -16.86
C GLY A 11 -55.44 30.43 -15.57
N VAL A 12 -56.31 29.75 -14.83
CA VAL A 12 -55.89 28.79 -13.79
C VAL A 12 -55.20 27.64 -14.54
N ALA A 13 -53.93 27.82 -14.89
CA ALA A 13 -53.08 26.72 -15.28
C ALA A 13 -52.62 26.08 -13.98
N ALA A 14 -53.19 24.92 -13.69
CA ALA A 14 -52.77 24.03 -12.62
C ALA A 14 -51.24 24.00 -12.55
N PHE A 15 -50.69 24.28 -11.37
CA PHE A 15 -49.32 23.85 -11.08
C PHE A 15 -49.24 22.38 -11.48
N PRO A 16 -48.26 21.97 -12.31
CA PRO A 16 -47.95 20.56 -12.40
C PRO A 16 -47.66 20.12 -10.97
N GLN A 17 -48.51 19.23 -10.45
CA GLN A 17 -48.18 18.42 -9.29
C GLN A 17 -46.75 17.95 -9.48
N ALA A 18 -45.95 18.05 -8.41
CA ALA A 18 -44.62 17.48 -8.30
C ALA A 18 -44.53 16.22 -9.16
N SER A 19 -43.92 16.36 -10.33
CA SER A 19 -43.70 15.24 -11.23
C SER A 19 -42.84 14.27 -10.45
N ALA A 20 -43.39 13.07 -10.26
CA ALA A 20 -42.77 11.97 -9.57
C ALA A 20 -41.27 11.92 -9.89
N GLN A 21 -40.50 11.77 -8.81
CA GLN A 21 -39.13 11.28 -8.79
C GLN A 21 -38.83 10.44 -10.04
N PRO A 22 -37.73 10.66 -10.77
CA PRO A 22 -37.23 9.60 -11.64
C PRO A 22 -37.12 8.36 -10.73
N SER A 23 -37.87 7.33 -11.06
CA SER A 23 -37.78 6.03 -10.41
C SER A 23 -36.38 5.49 -10.76
N ALA A 24 -35.36 5.91 -10.02
CA ALA A 24 -34.17 5.09 -9.85
C ALA A 24 -34.72 3.74 -9.38
N ALA A 25 -34.57 2.70 -10.21
CA ALA A 25 -35.11 1.39 -9.95
C ALA A 25 -34.76 1.00 -8.51
N SER A 26 -35.76 0.95 -7.64
CA SER A 26 -35.55 0.56 -6.25
C SER A 26 -35.45 -0.95 -6.27
N ALA A 27 -34.25 -1.47 -6.04
CA ALA A 27 -34.10 -2.90 -5.87
C ALA A 27 -34.95 -3.34 -4.66
N SER A 28 -35.73 -4.40 -4.80
CA SER A 28 -36.14 -5.14 -3.61
C SER A 28 -34.87 -5.63 -2.90
N LEU A 29 -34.88 -5.68 -1.58
CA LEU A 29 -33.73 -6.19 -0.83
C LEU A 29 -34.28 -6.92 0.38
N GLN A 30 -34.10 -8.23 0.38
CA GLN A 30 -34.61 -9.15 1.37
C GLN A 30 -33.45 -9.94 1.96
N MET A 31 -33.45 -10.10 3.29
CA MET A 31 -32.47 -10.92 3.98
C MET A 31 -33.18 -12.08 4.68
N THR A 32 -32.76 -13.30 4.38
CA THR A 32 -33.36 -14.52 4.93
C THR A 32 -32.31 -15.43 5.56
N ASP A 33 -32.78 -16.25 6.49
CA ASP A 33 -31.99 -17.32 7.11
C ASP A 33 -32.25 -18.63 6.35
N GLU A 34 -31.18 -19.28 5.88
CA GLU A 34 -31.25 -20.60 5.23
C GLU A 34 -30.21 -21.53 5.88
N GLY A 35 -30.63 -22.29 6.90
CA GLY A 35 -29.74 -23.17 7.67
C GLY A 35 -28.60 -22.38 8.36
N ASN A 36 -27.36 -22.73 8.04
CA ASN A 36 -26.15 -22.06 8.57
C ASN A 36 -25.74 -20.81 7.78
N TYR A 37 -26.57 -20.36 6.84
CA TYR A 37 -26.25 -19.25 5.95
C TYR A 37 -27.26 -18.11 6.05
N LYS A 38 -26.76 -16.91 5.76
CA LYS A 38 -27.54 -15.71 5.47
C LYS A 38 -27.58 -15.52 3.96
N LYS A 39 -28.75 -15.14 3.46
CA LYS A 39 -28.98 -14.84 2.06
C LYS A 39 -29.53 -13.43 1.92
N ILE A 40 -28.93 -12.65 1.04
CA ILE A 40 -29.41 -11.34 0.62
C ILE A 40 -29.83 -11.45 -0.84
N THR A 41 -31.09 -11.22 -1.13
CA THR A 41 -31.62 -11.23 -2.51
C THR A 41 -32.05 -9.81 -2.87
N THR A 42 -31.53 -9.33 -4.00
CA THR A 42 -32.00 -8.12 -4.68
C THR A 42 -32.79 -8.49 -5.94
N ASP A 43 -33.24 -7.51 -6.71
CA ASP A 43 -33.88 -7.77 -8.01
C ASP A 43 -32.92 -8.46 -8.99
N ASP A 44 -31.66 -8.05 -9.00
CA ASP A 44 -30.69 -8.46 -10.01
C ASP A 44 -29.73 -9.56 -9.55
N LEU A 45 -29.45 -9.66 -8.25
CA LEU A 45 -28.46 -10.60 -7.72
C LEU A 45 -28.87 -11.19 -6.38
N THR A 46 -28.29 -12.35 -6.07
CA THR A 46 -28.37 -12.97 -4.76
C THR A 46 -26.96 -13.19 -4.22
N ILE A 47 -26.75 -12.85 -2.94
CA ILE A 47 -25.51 -13.07 -2.19
C ILE A 47 -25.81 -13.99 -1.02
N VAL A 48 -24.91 -14.94 -0.76
CA VAL A 48 -24.99 -15.85 0.38
C VAL A 48 -23.65 -15.89 1.11
N PHE A 49 -23.73 -15.90 2.44
CA PHE A 49 -22.57 -15.93 3.34
C PHE A 49 -22.94 -16.66 4.63
N PRO A 50 -21.97 -17.20 5.38
CA PRO A 50 -22.28 -18.03 6.54
C PRO A 50 -22.64 -17.18 7.78
N ARG A 51 -23.45 -17.75 8.69
CA ARG A 51 -24.16 -17.01 9.75
C ARG A 51 -23.34 -16.77 11.03
N ASN A 52 -22.47 -17.69 11.46
CA ASN A 52 -21.69 -17.62 12.71
C ASN A 52 -20.50 -18.60 12.69
N GLU A 53 -19.43 -18.31 13.47
CA GLU A 53 -18.27 -19.19 13.71
C GLU A 53 -17.43 -19.55 12.47
N THR A 54 -17.66 -18.86 11.35
CA THR A 54 -17.06 -19.20 10.06
C THR A 54 -16.39 -18.00 9.41
N LYS A 55 -15.22 -18.27 8.84
CA LYS A 55 -14.38 -17.41 7.99
C LYS A 55 -15.18 -16.52 7.01
N PRO A 56 -14.73 -15.27 6.73
CA PRO A 56 -15.46 -14.36 5.86
C PRO A 56 -15.44 -14.81 4.40
N PHE A 57 -16.60 -15.18 3.89
CA PHE A 57 -16.77 -15.87 2.63
C PHE A 57 -18.10 -15.48 2.00
N PHE A 58 -18.09 -15.12 0.72
CA PHE A 58 -19.25 -14.63 -0.01
C PHE A 58 -19.39 -15.33 -1.36
N VAL A 59 -20.59 -15.85 -1.63
CA VAL A 59 -20.99 -16.40 -2.92
C VAL A 59 -22.08 -15.53 -3.49
N TRP A 60 -22.01 -15.19 -4.77
CA TRP A 60 -23.08 -14.46 -5.42
C TRP A 60 -23.28 -14.85 -6.88
N TRP A 61 -24.46 -14.55 -7.42
CA TRP A 61 -24.81 -14.80 -8.81
C TRP A 61 -25.86 -13.79 -9.27
N ALA A 62 -26.03 -13.68 -10.59
CA ALA A 62 -27.10 -12.89 -11.18
C ALA A 62 -28.40 -13.70 -11.16
N ASN A 63 -29.51 -13.10 -10.75
CA ASN A 63 -30.79 -13.81 -10.64
C ASN A 63 -31.34 -14.29 -11.99
N ASN A 64 -30.94 -13.64 -13.08
CA ASN A 64 -31.29 -14.02 -14.45
C ASN A 64 -30.38 -15.11 -15.06
N ASP A 65 -29.24 -15.41 -14.43
CA ASP A 65 -28.33 -16.48 -14.81
C ASP A 65 -27.73 -17.15 -13.56
N THR A 66 -28.41 -18.19 -13.09
CA THR A 66 -28.00 -18.99 -11.94
C THR A 66 -26.99 -20.08 -12.28
N SER A 67 -26.63 -20.23 -13.57
CA SER A 67 -25.67 -21.25 -14.02
C SER A 67 -24.23 -20.88 -13.69
N LYS A 68 -23.95 -19.60 -13.44
CA LYS A 68 -22.64 -19.09 -13.07
C LYS A 68 -22.69 -18.45 -11.69
N VAL A 69 -21.80 -18.91 -10.82
CA VAL A 69 -21.63 -18.39 -9.46
C VAL A 69 -20.24 -17.79 -9.30
N TYR A 70 -20.15 -16.76 -8.49
CA TYR A 70 -18.93 -16.03 -8.18
C TYR A 70 -18.62 -16.18 -6.71
N VAL A 71 -17.34 -16.24 -6.39
CA VAL A 71 -16.88 -16.54 -5.05
C VAL A 71 -15.74 -15.61 -4.68
N VAL A 72 -15.83 -15.04 -3.49
CA VAL A 72 -14.76 -14.29 -2.83
C VAL A 72 -14.60 -14.85 -1.42
N HIS A 73 -13.37 -15.24 -1.08
CA HIS A 73 -13.01 -15.78 0.22
C HIS A 73 -11.89 -14.92 0.80
N PHE A 74 -12.15 -14.24 1.92
CA PHE A 74 -11.13 -13.52 2.65
C PHE A 74 -10.34 -14.52 3.49
N LYS A 75 -9.07 -14.72 3.13
CA LYS A 75 -8.22 -15.79 3.66
C LYS A 75 -7.46 -15.39 4.91
N GLY A 76 -7.09 -14.12 5.02
CA GLY A 76 -6.28 -13.65 6.12
C GLY A 76 -5.60 -12.32 5.86
N LEU A 77 -4.87 -11.88 6.88
CA LEU A 77 -3.91 -10.77 6.80
C LEU A 77 -2.50 -11.34 6.80
N ILE A 78 -1.66 -10.84 5.91
CA ILE A 78 -0.27 -11.25 5.74
C ILE A 78 0.62 -10.06 6.05
N GLU A 79 1.38 -10.11 7.14
CA GLU A 79 2.49 -9.20 7.35
C GLU A 79 3.68 -9.64 6.49
N TYR A 80 4.29 -8.68 5.82
CA TYR A 80 5.42 -8.91 4.94
C TYR A 80 6.35 -7.70 4.92
N ALA A 81 7.54 -7.89 4.37
CA ALA A 81 8.52 -6.83 4.18
C ALA A 81 8.76 -6.54 2.69
N GLU A 82 8.64 -5.28 2.30
CA GLU A 82 9.22 -4.83 1.05
C GLU A 82 10.73 -4.66 1.24
N VAL A 83 11.51 -5.50 0.57
CA VAL A 83 12.97 -5.48 0.66
C VAL A 83 13.51 -4.75 -0.56
N ASN A 84 14.23 -3.65 -0.33
CA ASN A 84 14.79 -2.78 -1.37
C ASN A 84 13.76 -2.28 -2.39
N GLY A 85 12.55 -1.95 -1.92
CA GLY A 85 11.45 -1.46 -2.76
C GLY A 85 10.77 -2.54 -3.61
N SER A 86 10.96 -3.82 -3.28
CA SER A 86 10.17 -4.90 -3.89
C SER A 86 8.69 -4.74 -3.54
N ARG A 87 7.78 -4.97 -4.50
CA ARG A 87 6.35 -5.15 -4.18
C ARG A 87 6.12 -6.45 -3.42
N PHE A 88 4.86 -6.72 -3.03
CA PHE A 88 4.46 -7.96 -2.37
C PHE A 88 5.02 -9.21 -3.08
N SER A 89 5.70 -10.04 -2.30
CA SER A 89 6.22 -11.34 -2.68
C SER A 89 5.90 -12.33 -1.56
N THR A 90 5.44 -13.52 -1.94
CA THR A 90 5.22 -14.63 -1.00
C THR A 90 6.51 -15.10 -0.32
N LEU A 91 7.67 -14.78 -0.90
CA LEU A 91 8.99 -15.06 -0.32
C LEU A 91 9.35 -14.06 0.80
N ASN A 92 8.66 -12.93 0.86
CA ASN A 92 8.93 -11.85 1.82
C ASN A 92 7.83 -11.73 2.89
N VAL A 93 7.01 -12.77 3.09
CA VAL A 93 6.14 -12.86 4.27
C VAL A 93 7.01 -12.83 5.53
N ALA A 94 6.52 -12.20 6.59
CA ALA A 94 7.17 -12.05 7.90
C ALA A 94 7.28 -13.38 8.68
N GLU A 95 7.84 -14.39 8.03
CA GLU A 95 8.14 -15.71 8.58
C GLU A 95 9.63 -15.80 8.93
N GLY A 96 9.96 -16.83 9.72
CA GLY A 96 11.34 -17.12 10.11
C GLY A 96 12.30 -17.27 8.91
N THR A 97 11.83 -17.69 7.75
CA THR A 97 12.66 -17.80 6.53
C THR A 97 13.08 -16.45 5.97
N LEU A 98 12.19 -15.45 5.92
CA LEU A 98 12.55 -14.09 5.54
C LEU A 98 13.55 -13.52 6.54
N TRP A 99 13.26 -13.69 7.84
CA TRP A 99 14.14 -13.23 8.90
C TRP A 99 15.56 -13.79 8.73
N GLN A 100 15.70 -15.11 8.55
CA GLN A 100 17.00 -15.76 8.30
C GLN A 100 17.69 -15.23 7.04
N ARG A 101 16.96 -14.93 5.96
CA ARG A 101 17.53 -14.32 4.73
C ARG A 101 18.06 -12.92 4.98
N ILE A 102 17.31 -12.08 5.69
CA ILE A 102 17.73 -10.72 6.06
C ILE A 102 19.00 -10.79 6.91
N ILE A 103 19.00 -11.65 7.91
CA ILE A 103 20.15 -11.93 8.78
C ILE A 103 21.38 -12.36 7.98
N GLN A 104 21.23 -13.32 7.07
CA GLN A 104 22.35 -13.83 6.27
C GLN A 104 22.94 -12.72 5.40
N THR A 105 22.08 -11.87 4.85
CA THR A 105 22.50 -10.71 4.03
C THR A 105 23.26 -9.70 4.88
N ALA A 106 22.73 -9.35 6.05
CA ALA A 106 23.40 -8.47 7.01
C ALA A 106 24.77 -9.05 7.44
N ASN A 107 24.81 -10.33 7.80
CA ASN A 107 26.04 -11.03 8.19
C ASN A 107 27.09 -10.98 7.07
N ALA A 108 26.71 -11.23 5.82
CA ALA A 108 27.65 -11.17 4.69
C ALA A 108 28.28 -9.77 4.54
N LEU A 109 27.48 -8.71 4.73
CA LEU A 109 27.95 -7.32 4.68
C LEU A 109 28.86 -6.99 5.87
N ASP A 110 28.50 -7.45 7.07
CA ASP A 110 29.29 -7.20 8.27
C ASP A 110 30.60 -7.99 8.29
N LEU A 111 30.61 -9.22 7.76
CA LEU A 111 31.84 -9.97 7.51
C LEU A 111 32.75 -9.25 6.50
N ALA A 112 32.19 -8.63 5.46
CA ALA A 112 32.96 -7.86 4.51
C ALA A 112 33.61 -6.63 5.17
N LYS A 113 32.89 -5.92 6.05
CA LYS A 113 33.42 -4.79 6.83
C LYS A 113 34.52 -5.26 7.80
N ALA A 114 34.28 -6.36 8.53
CA ALA A 114 35.26 -6.96 9.44
C ALA A 114 36.53 -7.40 8.69
N GLY A 115 36.38 -8.01 7.51
CA GLY A 115 37.50 -8.39 6.65
C GLY A 115 38.31 -7.18 6.17
N ALA A 116 37.63 -6.08 5.81
CA ALA A 116 38.30 -4.83 5.43
C ALA A 116 39.10 -4.22 6.60
N ALA A 117 38.51 -4.19 7.81
CA ALA A 117 39.18 -3.72 9.02
C ALA A 117 40.39 -4.61 9.38
N ALA A 118 40.23 -5.93 9.35
CA ALA A 118 41.31 -6.88 9.60
C ALA A 118 42.47 -6.73 8.59
N LYS A 119 42.15 -6.45 7.32
CA LYS A 119 43.16 -6.16 6.30
C LYS A 119 43.90 -4.84 6.60
N GLY A 120 43.19 -3.79 7.02
CA GLY A 120 43.81 -2.54 7.46
C GLY A 120 44.75 -2.74 8.64
N LEU A 121 44.33 -3.56 9.61
CA LEU A 121 45.15 -3.94 10.76
C LEU A 121 46.42 -4.71 10.34
N SER A 122 46.31 -5.66 9.40
CA SER A 122 47.47 -6.40 8.86
C SER A 122 48.51 -5.46 8.26
N VAL A 123 48.06 -4.49 7.45
CA VAL A 123 48.96 -3.51 6.81
C VAL A 123 49.68 -2.65 7.85
N ALA A 124 48.98 -2.21 8.91
CA ALA A 124 49.60 -1.45 9.99
C ALA A 124 50.64 -2.29 10.76
N PHE A 125 50.35 -3.56 11.04
CA PHE A 125 51.30 -4.48 11.68
C PHE A 125 52.52 -4.78 10.82
N GLU A 126 52.35 -4.95 9.51
CA GLU A 126 53.44 -5.17 8.55
C GLU A 126 54.39 -3.97 8.54
N ALA A 127 53.84 -2.75 8.41
CA ALA A 127 54.62 -1.52 8.47
C ALA A 127 55.37 -1.41 9.81
N HIS A 128 54.70 -1.62 10.94
CA HIS A 128 55.33 -1.59 12.26
C HIS A 128 56.47 -2.62 12.39
N SER A 129 56.26 -3.85 11.90
CA SER A 129 57.25 -4.92 11.94
C SER A 129 58.48 -4.59 11.09
N ARG A 130 58.30 -3.97 9.92
CA ARG A 130 59.41 -3.48 9.09
C ARG A 130 60.23 -2.41 9.79
N LEU A 131 59.58 -1.48 10.50
CA LEU A 131 60.29 -0.46 11.28
C LEU A 131 61.13 -1.09 12.42
N MET A 132 60.59 -2.11 13.10
CA MET A 132 61.32 -2.86 14.13
C MET A 132 62.53 -3.62 13.54
N LEU A 133 62.38 -4.24 12.37
CA LEU A 133 63.48 -4.89 11.66
C LEU A 133 64.54 -3.89 11.20
N ALA A 134 64.13 -2.72 10.70
CA ALA A 134 65.02 -1.63 10.31
C ALA A 134 65.84 -1.13 11.50
N ALA A 135 65.21 -0.95 12.66
CA ALA A 135 65.89 -0.60 13.91
C ALA A 135 66.90 -1.67 14.34
N GLY A 136 66.52 -2.96 14.28
CA GLY A 136 67.42 -4.07 14.60
C GLY A 136 68.65 -4.13 13.67
N LYS A 137 68.45 -3.93 12.36
CA LYS A 137 69.54 -3.89 11.37
C LYS A 137 70.49 -2.71 11.60
N LEU A 138 69.96 -1.56 12.03
CA LEU A 138 70.79 -0.39 12.35
C LEU A 138 71.77 -0.67 13.51
N MET A 139 71.46 -1.60 14.41
CA MET A 139 72.29 -1.95 15.57
C MET A 139 73.48 -2.88 15.25
N LEU A 140 73.57 -3.44 14.04
CA LEU A 140 74.65 -4.37 13.66
C LEU A 140 76.03 -3.69 13.61
N PHE A 141 77.13 -4.44 13.77
CA PHE A 141 78.50 -3.89 13.83
C PHE A 141 78.93 -3.08 12.57
N LYS A 142 78.27 -3.30 11.43
CA LYS A 142 78.35 -2.46 10.22
C LYS A 142 76.99 -2.49 9.51
N PRO A 143 76.09 -1.56 9.79
CA PRO A 143 74.72 -1.62 9.28
C PRO A 143 74.71 -1.30 7.78
N ASP A 144 73.97 -2.08 7.01
CA ASP A 144 73.64 -1.75 5.61
C ASP A 144 72.51 -0.71 5.60
N LEU A 145 72.88 0.57 5.49
CA LEU A 145 71.92 1.67 5.49
C LEU A 145 71.01 1.67 4.25
N SER A 146 71.44 1.08 3.12
CA SER A 146 70.58 0.91 1.95
C SER A 146 69.44 -0.06 2.27
N GLN A 147 69.76 -1.19 2.93
CA GLN A 147 68.74 -2.15 3.33
C GLN A 147 67.78 -1.57 4.39
N VAL A 148 68.29 -0.80 5.35
CA VAL A 148 67.45 -0.08 6.32
C VAL A 148 66.52 0.89 5.60
N LYS A 149 67.04 1.68 4.65
CA LYS A 149 66.23 2.62 3.85
C LYS A 149 65.14 1.92 3.06
N THR A 150 65.44 0.79 2.40
CA THR A 150 64.45 0.00 1.67
C THR A 150 63.30 -0.44 2.57
N MET A 151 63.59 -0.94 3.78
CA MET A 151 62.54 -1.34 4.73
C MET A 151 61.66 -0.16 5.16
N LEU A 152 62.24 1.03 5.34
CA LEU A 152 61.47 2.25 5.65
C LEU A 152 60.56 2.65 4.48
N GLN A 153 61.07 2.60 3.24
CA GLN A 153 60.29 2.90 2.05
C GLN A 153 59.15 1.91 1.83
N GLU A 154 59.37 0.62 2.08
CA GLU A 154 58.31 -0.39 2.01
C GLU A 154 57.20 -0.13 3.03
N ALA A 155 57.56 0.21 4.27
CA ALA A 155 56.59 0.57 5.31
C ALA A 155 55.79 1.84 4.95
N GLU A 156 56.44 2.84 4.37
CA GLU A 156 55.77 4.06 3.89
C GLU A 156 54.77 3.74 2.77
N ASN A 157 55.18 2.94 1.77
CA ASN A 157 54.31 2.52 0.68
C ASN A 157 53.09 1.72 1.16
N GLU A 158 53.26 0.84 2.16
CA GLU A 158 52.17 0.09 2.79
C GLU A 158 51.13 1.03 3.42
N LEU A 159 51.58 2.00 4.22
CA LEU A 159 50.70 2.98 4.86
C LEU A 159 50.05 3.94 3.85
N ALA A 160 50.78 4.39 2.84
CA ALA A 160 50.25 5.22 1.76
C ALA A 160 49.16 4.48 0.97
N GLY A 161 49.33 3.17 0.75
CA GLY A 161 48.34 2.30 0.12
C GLY A 161 47.11 1.98 0.99
N LEU A 162 47.21 2.16 2.32
CA LEU A 162 46.10 2.04 3.26
C LEU A 162 45.25 3.31 3.32
N LYS A 163 45.89 4.49 3.33
CA LYS A 163 45.24 5.80 3.48
C LYS A 163 43.94 5.99 2.67
N PRO A 164 43.89 5.76 1.34
CA PRO A 164 42.68 6.01 0.56
C PRO A 164 41.51 5.05 0.87
N LYS A 165 41.73 4.02 1.69
CA LYS A 165 40.71 3.02 2.10
C LYS A 165 40.14 3.30 3.49
N VAL A 166 40.65 4.32 4.18
CA VAL A 166 40.25 4.67 5.54
C VAL A 166 39.26 5.83 5.50
N ASN A 167 38.07 5.61 6.06
CA ASN A 167 37.04 6.64 6.22
C ASN A 167 37.03 7.28 7.63
N ASP A 168 37.85 6.77 8.56
CA ASP A 168 37.99 7.29 9.91
C ASP A 168 39.03 8.42 9.93
N SER A 169 38.63 9.61 10.37
CA SER A 169 39.50 10.80 10.36
C SER A 169 40.70 10.70 11.29
N GLU A 170 40.55 10.02 12.44
CA GLU A 170 41.62 9.84 13.41
C GLU A 170 42.66 8.85 12.88
N ILE A 171 42.21 7.70 12.36
CA ILE A 171 43.10 6.71 11.72
C ILE A 171 43.82 7.34 10.52
N SER A 172 43.10 8.15 9.72
CA SER A 172 43.69 8.85 8.57
C SER A 172 44.81 9.82 8.98
N GLN A 173 44.58 10.59 10.06
CA GLN A 173 45.60 11.49 10.61
C GLN A 173 46.80 10.72 11.18
N GLU A 174 46.57 9.61 11.88
CA GLU A 174 47.66 8.80 12.43
C GLU A 174 48.50 8.11 11.34
N ILE A 175 47.88 7.77 10.19
CA ILE A 175 48.61 7.32 9.00
C ILE A 175 49.54 8.43 8.49
N ASP A 176 49.07 9.67 8.39
CA ASP A 176 49.88 10.80 7.95
C ASP A 176 51.05 11.08 8.90
N ASP A 177 50.80 11.04 10.20
CA ASP A 177 51.83 11.20 11.23
C ASP A 177 52.89 10.10 11.13
N ALA A 178 52.47 8.85 10.91
CA ALA A 178 53.39 7.72 10.73
C ALA A 178 54.23 7.87 9.45
N ILE A 179 53.60 8.22 8.32
CA ILE A 179 54.30 8.47 7.05
C ILE A 179 55.32 9.61 7.20
N ALA A 180 54.93 10.72 7.83
CA ALA A 180 55.82 11.86 8.06
C ALA A 180 57.03 11.48 8.93
N ALA A 181 56.82 10.67 9.97
CA ALA A 181 57.90 10.17 10.81
C ALA A 181 58.85 9.21 10.06
N ILE A 182 58.31 8.34 9.20
CA ILE A 182 59.11 7.45 8.34
C ILE A 182 59.95 8.26 7.35
N ASN A 183 59.35 9.25 6.68
CA ASN A 183 60.05 10.12 5.74
C ASN A 183 61.16 10.93 6.42
N SER A 184 60.96 11.34 7.67
CA SER A 184 62.01 11.97 8.48
C SER A 184 63.19 11.04 8.77
N ALA A 185 62.93 9.74 8.98
CA ALA A 185 63.98 8.73 9.15
C ALA A 185 64.74 8.46 7.84
N ILE A 186 64.03 8.40 6.70
CA ILE A 186 64.65 8.29 5.37
C ILE A 186 65.56 9.49 5.09
N GLY A 187 65.08 10.72 5.35
CA GLY A 187 65.88 11.93 5.17
C GLY A 187 67.14 11.99 6.05
N ALA A 188 67.09 11.43 7.26
CA ALA A 188 68.27 11.30 8.12
C ALA A 188 69.31 10.34 7.53
N ILE A 189 68.89 9.26 6.87
CA ILE A 189 69.81 8.35 6.16
C ILE A 189 70.42 9.06 4.94
N ASP A 190 69.60 9.73 4.14
CA ASP A 190 70.04 10.37 2.90
C ASP A 190 71.00 11.54 3.11
N SER A 191 70.86 12.25 4.23
CA SER A 191 71.78 13.32 4.63
C SER A 191 73.08 12.81 5.28
N GLY A 192 73.24 11.49 5.47
CA GLY A 192 74.40 10.92 6.15
C GLY A 192 74.45 11.29 7.65
N ALA A 193 73.29 11.43 8.29
CA ALA A 193 73.22 11.82 9.70
C ALA A 193 73.90 10.79 10.63
N SER A 194 74.17 11.21 11.86
CA SER A 194 74.76 10.32 12.87
C SER A 194 73.85 9.11 13.13
N ARG A 195 74.44 7.97 13.48
CA ARG A 195 73.70 6.75 13.85
C ARG A 195 72.64 7.02 14.91
N ASN A 196 72.96 7.84 15.92
CA ASN A 196 72.03 8.19 16.99
C ASN A 196 70.83 9.00 16.45
N THR A 197 71.08 9.91 15.51
CA THR A 197 70.02 10.68 14.83
C THR A 197 69.09 9.75 14.04
N ILE A 198 69.65 8.83 13.25
CA ILE A 198 68.87 7.86 12.48
C ILE A 198 68.06 6.96 13.42
N GLN A 199 68.68 6.47 14.49
CA GLN A 199 68.01 5.64 15.50
C GLN A 199 66.85 6.38 16.18
N ASN A 200 67.03 7.65 16.52
CA ASN A 200 65.98 8.47 17.12
C ASN A 200 64.82 8.68 16.15
N SER A 201 65.09 8.97 14.87
CA SER A 201 64.04 9.13 13.85
C SER A 201 63.27 7.83 13.60
N ILE A 202 63.96 6.68 13.51
CA ILE A 202 63.30 5.38 13.39
C ILE A 202 62.45 5.08 14.65
N SER A 203 62.94 5.40 15.84
CA SER A 203 62.19 5.22 17.09
C SER A 203 60.91 6.08 17.12
N THR A 204 60.96 7.30 16.58
CA THR A 204 59.77 8.15 16.41
C THR A 204 58.76 7.53 15.44
N ALA A 205 59.23 7.00 14.30
CA ALA A 205 58.39 6.29 13.34
C ALA A 205 57.74 5.04 13.96
N ILE A 206 58.50 4.24 14.72
CA ILE A 206 57.99 3.07 15.44
C ILE A 206 56.84 3.47 16.37
N ARG A 207 57.02 4.54 17.17
CA ARG A 207 55.98 5.01 18.10
C ARG A 207 54.73 5.52 17.38
N ALA A 208 54.90 6.23 16.26
CA ALA A 208 53.76 6.69 15.47
C ALA A 208 52.96 5.51 14.88
N CYS A 209 53.66 4.54 14.30
CA CYS A 209 53.04 3.33 13.75
C CYS A 209 52.44 2.42 14.84
N GLN A 210 53.03 2.39 16.04
CA GLN A 210 52.47 1.69 17.20
C GLN A 210 51.14 2.30 17.65
N ARG A 211 51.04 3.64 17.72
CA ARG A 211 49.77 4.32 18.04
C ARG A 211 48.70 3.97 16.99
N LEU A 212 49.03 4.11 15.71
CA LEU A 212 48.15 3.71 14.61
C LEU A 212 47.63 2.28 14.76
N THR A 213 48.53 1.34 15.05
CA THR A 213 48.18 -0.07 15.23
C THR A 213 47.24 -0.27 16.42
N GLN A 214 47.48 0.44 17.53
CA GLN A 214 46.61 0.40 18.70
C GLN A 214 45.21 0.96 18.39
N THR A 215 45.13 2.13 17.77
CA THR A 215 43.86 2.76 17.37
C THR A 215 43.06 1.86 16.44
N ILE A 216 43.68 1.32 15.39
CA ILE A 216 43.00 0.38 14.46
C ILE A 216 42.53 -0.87 15.21
N THR A 217 43.34 -1.40 16.14
CA THR A 217 42.97 -2.58 16.94
C THR A 217 41.74 -2.30 17.80
N GLU A 218 41.73 -1.18 18.52
CA GLU A 218 40.63 -0.77 19.40
C GLU A 218 39.34 -0.53 18.60
N ARG A 219 39.44 0.17 17.46
CA ARG A 219 38.30 0.41 16.56
C ARG A 219 37.76 -0.89 15.95
N THR A 220 38.64 -1.79 15.54
CA THR A 220 38.25 -3.11 14.99
C THR A 220 37.56 -3.96 16.06
N LYS A 221 38.10 -3.97 17.29
CA LYS A 221 37.50 -4.71 18.41
C LYS A 221 36.13 -4.16 18.79
N ALA A 222 36.00 -2.84 18.89
CA ALA A 222 34.72 -2.18 19.17
C ALA A 222 33.68 -2.52 18.09
N MET A 223 34.04 -2.39 16.82
CA MET A 223 33.16 -2.74 15.71
C MET A 223 32.71 -4.21 15.77
N ILE A 224 33.61 -5.16 16.00
CA ILE A 224 33.25 -6.58 16.13
C ILE A 224 32.34 -6.82 17.34
N GLY A 225 32.61 -6.15 18.46
CA GLY A 225 31.76 -6.19 19.65
C GLY A 225 30.34 -5.72 19.36
N ASP A 226 30.20 -4.52 18.78
CA ASP A 226 28.91 -3.92 18.40
C ASP A 226 28.14 -4.83 17.44
N LEU A 227 28.82 -5.48 16.49
CA LEU A 227 28.20 -6.43 15.56
C LEU A 227 27.64 -7.67 16.27
N ILE A 228 28.37 -8.21 17.26
CA ILE A 228 27.93 -9.37 18.05
C ILE A 228 26.74 -9.00 18.95
N GLU A 229 26.77 -7.84 19.60
CA GLU A 229 25.68 -7.39 20.47
C GLU A 229 24.39 -7.15 19.67
N LYS A 230 24.48 -6.43 18.55
CA LYS A 230 23.36 -6.23 17.62
C LYS A 230 22.78 -7.54 17.12
N ARG A 231 23.63 -8.54 16.87
CA ARG A 231 23.21 -9.88 16.42
C ARG A 231 22.35 -10.57 17.48
N GLN A 232 22.79 -10.54 18.73
CA GLN A 232 22.05 -11.13 19.85
C GLN A 232 20.71 -10.43 20.07
N GLU A 233 20.68 -9.10 19.95
CA GLU A 233 19.46 -8.32 20.07
C GLU A 233 18.46 -8.64 18.96
N LEU A 234 18.93 -8.71 17.70
CA LEU A 234 18.09 -9.13 16.57
C LEU A 234 17.50 -10.53 16.79
N ASP A 235 18.32 -11.50 17.19
CA ASP A 235 17.84 -12.86 17.46
C ASP A 235 16.77 -12.87 18.57
N SER A 236 16.97 -12.09 19.65
CA SER A 236 16.00 -11.94 20.73
C SER A 236 14.69 -11.28 20.28
N ILE A 237 14.73 -10.29 19.40
CA ILE A 237 13.53 -9.62 18.86
C ILE A 237 12.67 -10.64 18.10
N ALA A 238 13.30 -11.48 17.28
CA ALA A 238 12.58 -12.43 16.43
C ALA A 238 11.93 -13.60 17.19
N GLU A 239 12.38 -13.91 18.41
CA GLU A 239 11.69 -14.87 19.28
C GLU A 239 10.26 -14.39 19.63
N GLY A 240 10.06 -13.07 19.67
CA GLY A 240 8.76 -12.44 19.93
C GLY A 240 7.81 -12.42 18.73
N PHE A 241 8.28 -12.74 17.52
CA PHE A 241 7.46 -12.60 16.33
C PHE A 241 6.24 -13.55 16.34
N HIS A 242 5.10 -13.02 15.91
CA HIS A 242 3.96 -13.84 15.51
C HIS A 242 4.18 -14.38 14.09
N PRO A 243 3.49 -15.45 13.67
CA PRO A 243 3.51 -15.90 12.27
C PRO A 243 3.16 -14.75 11.33
N GLY A 244 3.69 -14.75 10.10
CA GLY A 244 3.43 -13.67 9.15
C GLY A 244 2.01 -13.70 8.59
N LEU A 245 1.33 -14.84 8.64
CA LEU A 245 -0.07 -14.99 8.23
C LEU A 245 -0.98 -15.16 9.44
N LEU A 246 -1.98 -14.28 9.57
CA LEU A 246 -3.18 -14.50 10.37
C LEU A 246 -4.27 -15.17 9.49
N PRO A 247 -4.45 -16.50 9.56
CA PRO A 247 -5.44 -17.18 8.74
C PRO A 247 -6.83 -16.98 9.32
N PHE A 248 -7.75 -16.37 8.57
CA PHE A 248 -9.12 -16.15 9.03
C PHE A 248 -9.90 -17.46 9.27
N SER A 249 -9.49 -18.56 8.64
CA SER A 249 -10.04 -19.89 8.90
C SER A 249 -9.63 -20.49 10.25
N GLY A 250 -8.59 -19.95 10.89
CA GLY A 250 -8.17 -20.33 12.23
C GLY A 250 -8.76 -19.45 13.35
N CYS A 251 -9.61 -18.50 12.99
CA CYS A 251 -10.23 -17.55 13.91
C CYS A 251 -11.74 -17.80 14.03
N LYS A 252 -12.36 -17.30 15.10
CA LYS A 252 -13.82 -17.18 15.18
C LYS A 252 -14.27 -15.78 14.83
N TRP A 253 -15.39 -15.72 14.12
CA TRP A 253 -16.01 -14.49 13.66
C TRP A 253 -17.45 -14.42 14.15
N GLU A 254 -17.84 -13.24 14.62
CA GLU A 254 -19.21 -12.93 15.03
C GLU A 254 -19.84 -11.93 14.07
N MET A 255 -21.09 -12.20 13.69
CA MET A 255 -21.89 -11.28 12.90
C MET A 255 -22.67 -10.36 13.85
N GLY A 256 -22.46 -9.05 13.71
CA GLY A 256 -23.25 -8.05 14.40
C GLY A 256 -24.67 -7.91 13.83
N ASP A 257 -25.51 -7.14 14.52
CA ASP A 257 -26.89 -6.91 14.10
C ASP A 257 -26.99 -6.29 12.70
N VAL A 258 -27.98 -6.77 11.95
CA VAL A 258 -28.32 -6.20 10.64
C VAL A 258 -29.13 -4.93 10.87
N ARG A 259 -28.59 -3.81 10.41
CA ARG A 259 -29.21 -2.49 10.49
C ARG A 259 -29.65 -2.01 9.13
N GLU A 260 -30.81 -1.37 9.08
CA GLU A 260 -31.28 -0.68 7.89
C GLU A 260 -30.58 0.66 7.73
N ILE A 261 -30.15 0.97 6.50
CA ILE A 261 -29.60 2.28 6.15
C ILE A 261 -30.77 3.14 5.68
N THR A 262 -31.07 4.22 6.41
CA THR A 262 -32.17 5.13 6.09
C THR A 262 -31.65 6.51 5.68
N ALA A 263 -32.25 7.09 4.63
CA ALA A 263 -32.04 8.49 4.28
C ALA A 263 -32.65 9.42 5.35
N SER A 264 -32.28 10.71 5.31
CA SER A 264 -32.75 11.71 6.28
C SER A 264 -34.27 11.88 6.36
N ASN A 265 -35.01 11.46 5.32
CA ASN A 265 -36.47 11.46 5.25
C ASN A 265 -37.10 10.15 5.75
N GLY A 266 -36.31 9.22 6.29
CA GLY A 266 -36.77 7.90 6.76
C GLY A 266 -36.88 6.84 5.65
N THR A 267 -36.58 7.16 4.39
CA THR A 267 -36.62 6.17 3.30
C THR A 267 -35.51 5.12 3.48
N PRO A 268 -35.83 3.82 3.50
CA PRO A 268 -34.84 2.75 3.49
C PRO A 268 -34.06 2.70 2.17
N ILE A 269 -32.73 2.76 2.23
CA ILE A 269 -31.86 2.77 1.05
C ILE A 269 -30.85 1.62 1.00
N GLY A 270 -30.74 0.79 2.04
CA GLY A 270 -29.77 -0.32 2.09
C GLY A 270 -29.75 -1.07 3.41
N LEU A 271 -28.82 -2.00 3.55
CA LEU A 271 -28.53 -2.73 4.80
C LEU A 271 -27.04 -2.62 5.13
N ALA A 272 -26.72 -2.69 6.42
CA ALA A 272 -25.36 -2.83 6.92
C ALA A 272 -25.26 -3.80 8.09
N PHE A 273 -24.11 -4.45 8.24
CA PHE A 273 -23.77 -5.30 9.38
C PHE A 273 -22.24 -5.45 9.45
N ASN A 274 -21.72 -5.95 10.58
CA ASN A 274 -20.29 -6.17 10.76
C ASN A 274 -20.00 -7.67 10.93
N LEU A 275 -18.84 -8.10 10.46
CA LEU A 275 -18.20 -9.35 10.87
C LEU A 275 -16.98 -8.97 11.70
N THR A 276 -16.94 -9.37 12.96
CA THR A 276 -15.86 -9.05 13.91
C THR A 276 -15.09 -10.32 14.24
N LEU A 277 -13.76 -10.26 14.17
CA LEU A 277 -12.89 -11.32 14.66
C LEU A 277 -12.92 -11.29 16.19
N VAL A 278 -13.35 -12.37 16.84
CA VAL A 278 -13.55 -12.41 18.31
C VAL A 278 -12.66 -13.41 19.05
N ASP A 279 -12.02 -14.33 18.33
CA ASP A 279 -11.11 -15.33 18.89
C ASP A 279 -10.04 -15.65 17.85
N ALA A 280 -8.77 -15.56 18.23
CA ALA A 280 -7.61 -15.78 17.38
C ALA A 280 -6.65 -16.80 18.01
N PRO A 281 -5.76 -17.43 17.22
CA PRO A 281 -4.64 -18.17 17.80
C PRO A 281 -3.84 -17.27 18.75
N GLN A 282 -3.31 -17.83 19.85
CA GLN A 282 -2.68 -17.06 20.95
C GLN A 282 -1.69 -15.98 20.53
N LYS A 283 -0.88 -16.21 19.48
CA LYS A 283 0.08 -15.21 18.97
C LYS A 283 -0.55 -14.04 18.21
N PHE A 284 -1.88 -14.01 18.08
CA PHE A 284 -2.69 -13.00 17.39
C PHE A 284 -3.85 -12.52 18.26
N ASP A 285 -3.79 -12.69 19.58
CA ASP A 285 -4.81 -12.19 20.51
C ASP A 285 -5.05 -10.67 20.35
N PHE A 286 -4.00 -9.92 20.01
CA PHE A 286 -4.09 -8.49 19.66
C PHE A 286 -5.05 -8.19 18.49
N ALA A 287 -5.38 -9.16 17.64
CA ALA A 287 -6.27 -8.97 16.49
C ALA A 287 -7.76 -9.12 16.88
N GLU A 288 -8.06 -9.70 18.04
CA GLU A 288 -9.43 -9.88 18.54
C GLU A 288 -10.10 -8.52 18.80
N GLY A 289 -11.29 -8.30 18.24
CA GLY A 289 -12.02 -7.03 18.23
C GLY A 289 -11.41 -5.93 17.33
N ASN A 290 -10.15 -6.11 16.93
CA ASN A 290 -9.37 -5.13 16.17
C ASN A 290 -9.42 -5.35 14.66
N VAL A 291 -9.76 -6.56 14.20
CA VAL A 291 -10.01 -6.85 12.78
C VAL A 291 -11.51 -7.00 12.54
N ASN A 292 -12.06 -6.18 11.65
CA ASN A 292 -13.48 -6.16 11.32
C ASN A 292 -13.70 -6.05 9.81
N LEU A 293 -14.79 -6.65 9.33
CA LEU A 293 -15.33 -6.41 7.99
C LEU A 293 -16.68 -5.72 8.13
N SER A 294 -16.77 -4.44 7.74
CA SER A 294 -18.03 -3.69 7.74
C SER A 294 -18.71 -3.84 6.38
N VAL A 295 -19.82 -4.56 6.35
CA VAL A 295 -20.56 -4.85 5.12
C VAL A 295 -21.68 -3.85 4.91
N ARG A 296 -21.82 -3.35 3.68
CA ARG A 296 -22.95 -2.50 3.26
C ARG A 296 -23.43 -2.88 1.87
N ILE A 297 -24.73 -2.80 1.65
CA ILE A 297 -25.36 -2.99 0.33
C ILE A 297 -26.50 -2.00 0.15
N TYR A 298 -26.62 -1.43 -1.04
CA TYR A 298 -27.60 -0.38 -1.35
C TYR A 298 -28.68 -0.84 -2.32
N LYS A 299 -29.92 -0.37 -2.10
CA LYS A 299 -31.07 -0.59 -3.00
C LYS A 299 -31.03 0.29 -4.24
N GLN A 300 -30.24 1.36 -4.22
CA GLN A 300 -30.12 2.37 -5.27
C GLN A 300 -28.65 2.78 -5.44
N PRO A 301 -28.24 3.34 -6.59
CA PRO A 301 -26.88 3.84 -6.76
C PRO A 301 -26.58 4.96 -5.76
N VAL A 302 -25.41 4.89 -5.12
CA VAL A 302 -24.97 5.90 -4.15
C VAL A 302 -23.57 6.40 -4.45
N THR A 303 -23.29 7.63 -4.05
CA THR A 303 -21.94 8.14 -3.92
C THR A 303 -21.54 8.07 -2.45
N GLU A 304 -20.63 7.17 -2.12
CA GLU A 304 -19.99 7.17 -0.81
C GLU A 304 -18.91 8.27 -0.79
N THR A 305 -18.85 9.00 0.32
CA THR A 305 -17.90 10.09 0.54
C THR A 305 -17.24 9.90 1.89
N VAL A 306 -15.95 10.22 1.96
CA VAL A 306 -15.15 10.11 3.16
C VAL A 306 -14.21 11.29 3.26
N ASN A 307 -14.06 11.83 4.47
CA ASN A 307 -13.18 12.96 4.72
C ASN A 307 -11.88 12.43 5.31
N ALA A 308 -10.75 12.71 4.68
CA ALA A 308 -9.42 12.36 5.20
C ALA A 308 -8.42 13.47 4.85
N ALA A 309 -7.51 13.80 5.77
CA ALA A 309 -6.52 14.88 5.60
C ALA A 309 -7.11 16.25 5.18
N GLY A 310 -8.34 16.57 5.61
CA GLY A 310 -9.02 17.81 5.22
C GLY A 310 -9.59 17.81 3.80
N GLU A 311 -9.51 16.69 3.08
CA GLU A 311 -10.08 16.51 1.75
C GLU A 311 -11.27 15.54 1.77
N GLN A 312 -12.19 15.70 0.82
CA GLN A 312 -13.32 14.79 0.63
C GLN A 312 -13.08 13.90 -0.59
N TYR A 313 -12.89 12.60 -0.34
CA TYR A 313 -12.78 11.56 -1.35
C TYR A 313 -14.13 10.90 -1.57
N SER A 314 -14.45 10.59 -2.82
CA SER A 314 -15.73 10.03 -3.21
C SER A 314 -15.57 8.90 -4.21
N TYR A 315 -16.51 7.96 -4.19
CA TYR A 315 -16.58 6.88 -5.17
C TYR A 315 -18.03 6.42 -5.35
N ASN A 316 -18.32 5.89 -6.54
CA ASN A 316 -19.65 5.42 -6.88
C ASN A 316 -19.83 3.95 -6.54
N VAL A 317 -20.98 3.64 -5.95
CA VAL A 317 -21.43 2.30 -5.61
C VAL A 317 -22.74 2.04 -6.36
N ALA A 318 -22.78 1.00 -7.16
CA ALA A 318 -23.99 0.64 -7.91
C ALA A 318 -25.08 0.08 -6.99
N ALA A 319 -26.32 0.07 -7.46
CA ALA A 319 -27.38 -0.67 -6.79
C ALA A 319 -27.00 -2.16 -6.72
N GLY A 320 -27.24 -2.81 -5.58
CA GLY A 320 -26.86 -4.20 -5.35
C GLY A 320 -25.36 -4.48 -5.18
N GLU A 321 -24.48 -3.50 -5.43
CA GLU A 321 -23.05 -3.66 -5.12
C GLU A 321 -22.84 -3.76 -3.61
N MET A 322 -22.13 -4.81 -3.16
CA MET A 322 -21.83 -5.04 -1.76
C MET A 322 -20.42 -4.55 -1.44
N LYS A 323 -20.33 -3.57 -0.54
CA LYS A 323 -19.09 -3.06 0.07
C LYS A 323 -18.71 -3.95 1.25
N VAL A 324 -17.42 -4.25 1.39
CA VAL A 324 -16.87 -5.04 2.49
C VAL A 324 -15.63 -4.32 3.03
N ASP A 325 -15.84 -3.32 3.89
CA ASP A 325 -14.73 -2.52 4.40
C ASP A 325 -13.88 -3.33 5.37
N LEU A 326 -12.60 -3.54 5.04
CA LEU A 326 -11.61 -4.01 5.98
C LEU A 326 -11.24 -2.88 6.95
N VAL A 327 -11.40 -3.14 8.24
CA VAL A 327 -10.94 -2.29 9.33
C VAL A 327 -9.93 -3.07 10.16
N VAL A 328 -8.70 -2.56 10.25
CA VAL A 328 -7.63 -3.13 11.08
C VAL A 328 -7.18 -2.07 12.07
N LYS A 329 -7.32 -2.34 13.37
CA LYS A 329 -6.92 -1.44 14.44
C LYS A 329 -5.67 -1.96 15.13
N ASP A 330 -4.75 -1.06 15.44
CA ASP A 330 -3.59 -1.30 16.31
C ASP A 330 -2.90 -2.64 16.03
N TRP A 331 -2.62 -2.90 14.75
CA TRP A 331 -1.88 -4.09 14.33
C TRP A 331 -0.53 -4.13 15.07
N ASP A 332 -0.25 -5.25 15.76
CA ASP A 332 1.05 -5.49 16.38
C ASP A 332 2.01 -5.93 15.27
N TRP A 333 3.07 -5.18 15.03
CA TRP A 333 3.96 -5.39 13.88
C TRP A 333 5.20 -6.18 14.30
N ASN A 334 5.52 -7.26 13.60
CA ASN A 334 6.84 -7.91 13.71
C ASN A 334 7.94 -6.94 13.25
N PHE A 335 7.73 -6.24 12.13
CA PHE A 335 8.67 -5.26 11.58
C PHE A 335 8.29 -3.83 11.99
N ASP A 336 8.27 -3.55 13.28
CA ASP A 336 8.02 -2.19 13.78
C ASP A 336 9.20 -1.21 13.48
N PRO A 337 9.02 0.11 13.66
CA PRO A 337 10.08 1.09 13.41
C PRO A 337 11.37 0.83 14.20
N LYS A 338 11.28 0.23 15.40
CA LYS A 338 12.47 -0.12 16.19
C LYS A 338 13.24 -1.25 15.50
N THR A 339 12.57 -2.33 15.14
CA THR A 339 13.12 -3.47 14.40
C THR A 339 13.75 -3.02 13.08
N ILE A 340 13.07 -2.15 12.34
CA ILE A 340 13.58 -1.58 11.09
C ILE A 340 14.81 -0.71 11.31
N SER A 341 14.85 0.08 12.39
CA SER A 341 16.00 0.92 12.69
C SER A 341 17.28 0.10 12.89
N PHE A 342 17.17 -1.08 13.51
CA PHE A 342 18.29 -2.02 13.60
C PHE A 342 18.72 -2.53 12.23
N LEU A 343 17.77 -2.92 11.38
CA LEU A 343 18.05 -3.51 10.07
C LEU A 343 18.58 -2.47 9.06
N ASN A 344 18.09 -1.24 9.09
CA ASN A 344 18.53 -0.18 8.17
C ASN A 344 20.02 0.20 8.36
N THR A 345 20.65 -0.16 9.49
CA THR A 345 22.11 0.00 9.67
C THR A 345 22.94 -0.94 8.79
N THR A 346 22.30 -1.91 8.13
CA THR A 346 22.93 -2.97 7.33
C THR A 346 22.85 -2.73 5.82
N SER A 347 22.44 -1.54 5.36
CA SER A 347 22.24 -1.21 3.93
C SER A 347 21.12 -2.00 3.22
N VAL A 348 20.38 -2.83 3.96
CA VAL A 348 19.13 -3.44 3.48
C VAL A 348 17.98 -2.49 3.82
N THR A 349 17.25 -2.02 2.82
CA THR A 349 16.05 -1.20 3.05
C THR A 349 14.87 -2.13 3.26
N ILE A 350 14.20 -1.99 4.40
CA ILE A 350 13.01 -2.76 4.74
C ILE A 350 11.87 -1.79 5.01
N SER A 351 10.77 -1.95 4.28
CA SER A 351 9.51 -1.28 4.55
C SER A 351 8.47 -2.33 4.96
N PRO A 352 7.88 -2.24 6.15
CA PRO A 352 6.91 -3.21 6.61
C PRO A 352 5.56 -2.91 5.95
N ALA A 353 4.81 -3.96 5.67
CA ALA A 353 3.55 -3.85 4.99
C ALA A 353 2.61 -4.99 5.38
N LEU A 354 1.31 -4.74 5.21
CA LEU A 354 0.26 -5.70 5.48
C LEU A 354 -0.49 -5.98 4.18
N ALA A 355 -0.88 -7.22 3.93
CA ALA A 355 -1.67 -7.59 2.76
C ALA A 355 -2.95 -8.33 3.16
N LEU A 356 -4.09 -7.88 2.63
CA LEU A 356 -5.32 -8.66 2.68
C LEU A 356 -5.30 -9.70 1.56
N TRP A 357 -5.31 -10.98 1.94
CA TRP A 357 -5.41 -12.08 0.99
C TRP A 357 -6.87 -12.44 0.72
N VAL A 358 -7.27 -12.33 -0.54
CA VAL A 358 -8.59 -12.67 -1.06
C VAL A 358 -8.47 -13.71 -2.17
N ASP A 359 -9.11 -14.87 -2.05
CA ASP A 359 -9.28 -15.79 -3.17
C ASP A 359 -10.54 -15.40 -3.95
N ALA A 360 -10.42 -15.18 -5.26
CA ALA A 360 -11.54 -14.86 -6.15
C ALA A 360 -11.66 -15.90 -7.27
N SER A 361 -12.89 -16.37 -7.52
CA SER A 361 -13.16 -17.39 -8.53
C SER A 361 -14.58 -17.28 -9.11
N SER A 362 -14.82 -17.98 -10.22
CA SER A 362 -16.14 -18.20 -10.80
C SER A 362 -16.31 -19.67 -11.16
N PHE A 363 -17.52 -20.19 -11.05
CA PHE A 363 -17.85 -21.60 -11.29
C PHE A 363 -19.12 -21.74 -12.12
N HIS A 364 -19.17 -22.78 -12.95
CA HIS A 364 -20.41 -23.22 -13.57
C HIS A 364 -21.07 -24.26 -12.68
N VAL A 365 -22.37 -24.13 -12.48
CA VAL A 365 -23.17 -25.00 -11.61
C VAL A 365 -24.14 -25.80 -12.46
N ASN A 366 -24.02 -27.12 -12.41
CA ASN A 366 -24.97 -28.05 -13.03
C ASN A 366 -25.94 -28.54 -11.96
N GLY A 367 -26.93 -27.72 -11.57
CA GLY A 367 -27.88 -28.06 -10.50
C GLY A 367 -28.39 -26.85 -9.73
N SER A 368 -28.94 -27.06 -8.54
CA SER A 368 -29.35 -25.94 -7.68
C SER A 368 -28.11 -25.29 -7.06
N VAL A 369 -28.07 -23.96 -7.03
CA VAL A 369 -27.05 -23.21 -6.27
C VAL A 369 -27.10 -23.60 -4.79
N SER A 370 -28.26 -24.05 -4.29
CA SER A 370 -28.43 -24.60 -2.94
C SER A 370 -27.48 -25.77 -2.63
N ASP A 371 -27.13 -26.57 -3.64
CA ASP A 371 -26.27 -27.75 -3.51
C ASP A 371 -24.78 -27.40 -3.35
N LEU A 372 -24.37 -26.19 -3.78
CA LEU A 372 -23.04 -25.66 -3.46
C LEU A 372 -22.91 -25.51 -1.94
N PHE A 373 -23.91 -24.94 -1.27
CA PHE A 373 -23.79 -24.57 0.15
C PHE A 373 -23.50 -25.75 1.06
N ASN A 374 -24.05 -26.92 0.77
CA ASN A 374 -23.78 -28.13 1.54
C ASN A 374 -22.30 -28.62 1.42
N ASN A 375 -21.54 -28.12 0.43
CA ASN A 375 -20.17 -28.54 0.12
C ASN A 375 -19.16 -27.37 0.08
N LEU A 376 -19.56 -26.16 0.51
CA LEU A 376 -18.80 -24.92 0.34
C LEU A 376 -17.53 -24.82 1.19
N GLU A 377 -17.32 -25.71 2.16
CA GLU A 377 -16.08 -25.76 2.90
C GLU A 377 -14.91 -26.35 2.10
N ASP A 378 -15.22 -27.19 1.10
CA ASP A 378 -14.23 -27.97 0.34
C ASP A 378 -14.14 -27.64 -1.16
N VAL A 379 -15.06 -26.83 -1.71
CA VAL A 379 -15.24 -26.49 -3.16
C VAL A 379 -14.18 -27.09 -4.09
N LYS A 380 -14.29 -28.39 -4.36
CA LYS A 380 -13.50 -29.11 -5.39
C LYS A 380 -14.21 -28.98 -6.75
N MET A 381 -14.65 -27.78 -7.10
CA MET A 381 -15.34 -27.52 -8.38
C MET A 381 -14.35 -27.02 -9.42
N GLN A 382 -14.53 -27.44 -10.68
CA GLN A 382 -13.79 -26.86 -11.81
C GLN A 382 -14.29 -25.44 -12.05
N ALA A 383 -13.35 -24.49 -12.15
CA ALA A 383 -13.65 -23.09 -12.42
C ALA A 383 -14.29 -22.87 -13.80
N ALA A 384 -15.10 -21.83 -13.91
CA ALA A 384 -15.74 -21.39 -15.14
C ALA A 384 -14.74 -20.63 -16.04
N GLY A 385 -13.96 -21.37 -16.82
CA GLY A 385 -13.10 -20.78 -17.87
C GLY A 385 -11.72 -20.31 -17.38
N GLY A 386 -10.86 -20.00 -18.34
CA GLY A 386 -9.41 -19.87 -18.13
C GLY A 386 -8.88 -18.46 -17.91
N ASN A 387 -9.70 -17.42 -18.14
CA ASN A 387 -9.25 -16.03 -18.12
C ASN A 387 -10.16 -15.09 -17.33
N PHE A 388 -9.56 -14.21 -16.51
CA PHE A 388 -10.19 -13.05 -15.87
C PHE A 388 -9.67 -11.75 -16.48
N ILE A 389 -10.38 -10.64 -16.30
CA ILE A 389 -9.96 -9.33 -16.80
C ILE A 389 -9.71 -8.40 -15.62
N PHE A 390 -8.50 -7.84 -15.51
CA PHE A 390 -8.22 -6.73 -14.62
C PHE A 390 -8.31 -5.41 -15.40
N SER A 391 -9.08 -4.48 -14.88
CA SER A 391 -9.32 -3.16 -15.44
C SER A 391 -8.89 -2.08 -14.44
N ALA A 392 -7.96 -1.24 -14.85
CA ALA A 392 -7.54 -0.05 -14.11
C ALA A 392 -6.96 0.97 -15.09
N ASP A 393 -7.03 2.26 -14.78
CA ASP A 393 -6.47 3.33 -15.63
C ASP A 393 -6.97 3.39 -17.08
N ASP A 394 -8.20 2.93 -17.35
CA ASP A 394 -8.75 2.75 -18.70
C ASP A 394 -8.02 1.68 -19.54
N ALA A 395 -7.15 0.89 -18.91
CA ALA A 395 -6.48 -0.26 -19.48
C ALA A 395 -7.06 -1.57 -18.95
N ASN A 396 -7.09 -2.57 -19.82
CA ASN A 396 -7.49 -3.93 -19.47
C ASN A 396 -6.28 -4.87 -19.63
N ALA A 397 -6.12 -5.78 -18.68
CA ALA A 397 -5.16 -6.87 -18.73
C ALA A 397 -5.90 -8.21 -18.54
N THR A 398 -5.58 -9.19 -19.38
CA THR A 398 -6.13 -10.55 -19.26
C THR A 398 -5.25 -11.39 -18.34
N LEU A 399 -5.86 -12.02 -17.34
CA LEU A 399 -5.21 -12.91 -16.38
C LEU A 399 -5.57 -14.35 -16.71
N ASN A 400 -4.58 -15.16 -17.08
CA ASN A 400 -4.77 -16.59 -17.20
C ASN A 400 -4.78 -17.23 -15.80
N VAL A 401 -5.95 -17.66 -15.33
CA VAL A 401 -6.13 -18.24 -13.99
C VAL A 401 -5.69 -19.70 -13.91
N GLN A 402 -5.52 -20.38 -15.05
CA GLN A 402 -5.04 -21.76 -15.12
C GLN A 402 -3.53 -21.89 -14.91
N ARG A 403 -2.79 -20.78 -15.04
CA ARG A 403 -1.37 -20.75 -14.68
C ARG A 403 -1.21 -21.06 -13.19
N GLN A 404 -0.11 -21.73 -12.87
CA GLN A 404 0.41 -21.80 -11.50
C GLN A 404 1.63 -20.90 -11.41
N ASP A 405 1.43 -19.75 -10.80
CA ASP A 405 2.52 -18.82 -10.53
C ASP A 405 3.34 -19.31 -9.32
N GLN A 406 4.66 -19.16 -9.40
CA GLN A 406 5.55 -19.51 -8.29
C GLN A 406 5.59 -18.43 -7.21
N ASP A 407 5.28 -17.19 -7.57
CA ASP A 407 5.22 -16.03 -6.68
C ASP A 407 4.16 -15.03 -7.19
N ALA A 408 3.82 -14.04 -6.36
CA ALA A 408 2.85 -13.02 -6.71
C ALA A 408 3.36 -12.07 -7.80
N ASN A 409 2.54 -11.84 -8.81
CA ASN A 409 2.73 -10.81 -9.83
C ASN A 409 2.03 -9.53 -9.39
N SER A 410 2.63 -8.37 -9.63
CA SER A 410 1.96 -7.11 -9.28
C SER A 410 0.96 -6.65 -10.35
N PHE A 411 -0.16 -6.10 -9.91
CA PHE A 411 -1.00 -5.28 -10.78
C PHE A 411 -0.33 -3.94 -11.03
N ASN A 412 -0.35 -3.49 -12.28
CA ASN A 412 0.20 -2.19 -12.67
C ASN A 412 -0.95 -1.23 -12.91
N PHE A 413 -1.09 -0.25 -12.02
CA PHE A 413 -2.02 0.86 -12.13
C PHE A 413 -1.45 2.06 -11.37
N HIS A 414 -2.01 3.23 -11.64
CA HIS A 414 -1.69 4.49 -11.01
C HIS A 414 -2.91 4.97 -10.22
N ILE A 415 -2.65 5.75 -9.19
CA ILE A 415 -3.71 6.41 -8.45
C ILE A 415 -4.17 7.61 -9.27
N LYS A 416 -5.41 7.54 -9.77
CA LYS A 416 -6.06 8.62 -10.49
C LYS A 416 -7.25 9.14 -9.70
N TRP A 417 -7.38 10.46 -9.70
CA TRP A 417 -8.59 11.12 -9.24
C TRP A 417 -9.11 12.13 -10.27
N ALA A 418 -10.41 12.39 -10.22
CA ALA A 418 -11.08 13.40 -11.04
C ALA A 418 -11.97 14.29 -10.17
N GLN A 419 -12.08 15.57 -10.50
CA GLN A 419 -13.06 16.46 -9.86
C GLN A 419 -14.42 16.30 -10.52
N LYS A 420 -15.47 16.06 -9.72
CA LYS A 420 -16.86 16.05 -10.20
C LYS A 420 -17.72 16.95 -9.33
N ASN A 421 -18.65 17.67 -9.97
CA ASN A 421 -19.68 18.42 -9.26
C ASN A 421 -20.92 17.54 -9.09
N ILE A 422 -21.32 17.28 -7.85
CA ILE A 422 -22.56 16.58 -7.52
C ILE A 422 -23.34 17.46 -6.54
N ALA A 423 -24.59 17.79 -6.91
CA ALA A 423 -25.47 18.62 -6.08
C ALA A 423 -24.83 19.96 -5.66
N GLY A 424 -24.02 20.57 -6.52
CA GLY A 424 -23.34 21.85 -6.24
C GLY A 424 -22.06 21.72 -5.39
N ARG A 425 -21.66 20.49 -5.02
CA ARG A 425 -20.42 20.21 -4.28
C ARG A 425 -19.36 19.63 -5.21
N LEU A 426 -18.18 20.25 -5.21
CA LEU A 426 -17.01 19.75 -5.94
C LEU A 426 -16.33 18.65 -5.10
N MET A 427 -16.24 17.44 -5.61
CA MET A 427 -15.68 16.28 -4.92
C MET A 427 -14.53 15.64 -5.71
N LYS A 428 -13.57 15.02 -5.01
CA LYS A 428 -12.50 14.23 -5.63
C LYS A 428 -12.93 12.77 -5.76
N PHE A 429 -13.08 12.30 -6.99
CA PHE A 429 -13.47 10.93 -7.31
C PHE A 429 -12.25 10.06 -7.55
N LEU A 430 -12.13 8.98 -6.77
CA LEU A 430 -11.09 7.96 -6.96
C LEU A 430 -11.52 6.97 -8.04
N ALA A 431 -10.64 6.70 -9.00
CA ALA A 431 -10.86 5.67 -10.00
C ALA A 431 -10.60 4.28 -9.37
N PRO A 432 -11.59 3.36 -9.36
CA PRO A 432 -11.39 2.04 -8.78
C PRO A 432 -10.61 1.11 -9.73
N ALA A 433 -9.88 0.17 -9.15
CA ALA A 433 -9.37 -1.01 -9.85
C ALA A 433 -10.39 -2.15 -9.76
N LYS A 434 -10.58 -2.89 -10.85
CA LYS A 434 -11.62 -3.92 -10.95
C LYS A 434 -11.08 -5.20 -11.55
N LEU A 435 -11.30 -6.32 -10.86
CA LEU A 435 -11.11 -7.67 -11.36
C LEU A 435 -12.48 -8.25 -11.76
N LYS A 436 -12.69 -8.44 -13.06
CA LYS A 436 -13.85 -9.13 -13.62
C LYS A 436 -13.57 -10.62 -13.70
N LEU A 437 -14.46 -11.43 -13.13
CA LEU A 437 -14.32 -12.89 -12.97
C LEU A 437 -14.85 -13.67 -14.18
N THR A 438 -14.87 -13.03 -15.35
CA THR A 438 -15.27 -13.60 -16.64
C THR A 438 -14.44 -12.99 -17.76
N GLU A 439 -14.52 -13.61 -18.94
CA GLU A 439 -13.89 -13.13 -20.17
C GLU A 439 -14.56 -11.85 -20.71
N GLU A 440 -13.87 -11.18 -21.65
CA GLU A 440 -14.30 -9.95 -22.29
C GLU A 440 -15.66 -10.11 -23.00
N GLY A 441 -16.51 -9.07 -22.95
CA GLY A 441 -17.83 -9.07 -23.59
C GLY A 441 -18.93 -9.87 -22.89
N THR A 442 -18.62 -10.62 -21.80
CA THR A 442 -19.62 -11.34 -21.00
C THR A 442 -20.05 -10.50 -19.79
N LEU A 443 -21.33 -10.50 -19.41
CA LEU A 443 -21.76 -9.91 -18.13
C LEU A 443 -21.12 -10.71 -17.00
N GLY A 444 -20.23 -10.07 -16.23
CA GLY A 444 -19.41 -10.75 -15.24
C GLY A 444 -19.67 -10.28 -13.82
N GLY A 445 -19.52 -11.19 -12.86
CA GLY A 445 -19.26 -10.84 -11.47
C GLY A 445 -17.89 -10.17 -11.36
N PHE A 446 -17.75 -9.26 -10.41
CA PHE A 446 -16.49 -8.54 -10.19
C PHE A 446 -16.10 -8.50 -8.72
N PHE A 447 -14.80 -8.33 -8.50
CA PHE A 447 -14.19 -7.83 -7.27
C PHE A 447 -13.53 -6.49 -7.58
N LYS A 448 -13.80 -5.45 -6.79
CA LYS A 448 -13.37 -4.07 -7.04
C LYS A 448 -12.77 -3.49 -5.76
N PHE A 449 -11.82 -2.58 -5.89
CA PHE A 449 -11.28 -1.82 -4.76
C PHE A 449 -10.85 -0.43 -5.23
N VAL A 450 -10.73 0.53 -4.31
CA VAL A 450 -10.13 1.83 -4.60
C VAL A 450 -8.64 1.78 -4.23
N PRO A 451 -7.74 2.43 -4.98
CA PRO A 451 -6.31 2.30 -4.73
C PRO A 451 -5.81 3.21 -3.58
N THR A 452 -6.65 3.44 -2.57
CA THR A 452 -6.37 4.35 -1.45
C THR A 452 -7.09 3.84 -0.20
N ALA A 453 -6.37 3.77 0.92
CA ALA A 453 -6.93 3.45 2.23
C ALA A 453 -6.81 4.65 3.15
N ILE A 454 -7.65 4.69 4.17
CA ILE A 454 -7.62 5.72 5.21
C ILE A 454 -6.86 5.17 6.40
N VAL A 455 -6.01 6.01 6.97
CA VAL A 455 -5.34 5.74 8.24
C VAL A 455 -5.78 6.79 9.25
N ILE A 456 -6.22 6.33 10.41
CA ILE A 456 -6.51 7.16 11.57
C ILE A 456 -5.43 6.88 12.60
N ASP A 457 -4.58 7.86 12.89
CA ASP A 457 -3.52 7.69 13.87
C ASP A 457 -4.07 7.62 15.31
N LYS A 458 -3.18 7.36 16.27
CA LYS A 458 -3.54 7.24 17.69
C LYS A 458 -4.04 8.55 18.31
N ASP A 459 -3.73 9.69 17.69
CA ASP A 459 -4.20 11.02 18.10
C ASP A 459 -5.56 11.37 17.43
N GLY A 460 -6.07 10.49 16.55
CA GLY A 460 -7.32 10.67 15.82
C GLY A 460 -7.17 11.45 14.50
N ASN A 461 -5.95 11.80 14.07
CA ASN A 461 -5.75 12.48 12.80
C ASN A 461 -5.91 11.49 11.65
N GLN A 462 -6.56 11.95 10.59
CA GLN A 462 -6.86 11.12 9.42
C GLN A 462 -5.92 11.48 8.27
N SER A 463 -5.33 10.47 7.67
CA SER A 463 -4.51 10.56 6.45
C SER A 463 -4.91 9.46 5.46
N THR A 464 -4.33 9.50 4.27
CA THR A 464 -4.52 8.48 3.24
C THR A 464 -3.20 7.80 2.90
N VAL A 465 -3.27 6.52 2.58
CA VAL A 465 -2.13 5.75 2.07
C VAL A 465 -2.48 5.06 0.76
N ASP A 466 -1.48 4.90 -0.08
CA ASP A 466 -1.60 4.24 -1.37
C ASP A 466 -1.80 2.74 -1.19
N VAL A 467 -2.80 2.17 -1.84
CA VAL A 467 -3.04 0.72 -1.85
C VAL A 467 -2.54 0.16 -3.17
N THR A 468 -1.54 -0.72 -3.09
CA THR A 468 -1.11 -1.50 -4.25
C THR A 468 -1.82 -2.86 -4.25
N ALA A 469 -1.74 -3.59 -5.35
CA ALA A 469 -2.28 -4.94 -5.40
C ALA A 469 -1.37 -5.89 -6.17
N SER A 470 -1.33 -7.13 -5.73
CA SER A 470 -0.65 -8.23 -6.41
C SER A 470 -1.59 -9.42 -6.56
N TYR A 471 -1.26 -10.36 -7.44
CA TYR A 471 -2.04 -11.55 -7.68
C TYR A 471 -1.18 -12.79 -7.91
N LEU A 472 -1.76 -13.95 -7.67
CA LEU A 472 -1.14 -15.24 -7.95
C LEU A 472 -2.21 -16.15 -8.58
N SER A 473 -2.02 -16.56 -9.83
CA SER A 473 -2.89 -17.54 -10.47
C SER A 473 -2.66 -18.93 -9.86
N ALA A 474 -3.74 -19.58 -9.44
CA ALA A 474 -3.72 -20.82 -8.68
C ALA A 474 -4.57 -21.94 -9.33
N GLY A 475 -4.49 -22.05 -10.66
CA GLY A 475 -5.14 -23.10 -11.46
C GLY A 475 -6.65 -22.89 -11.71
N ASN A 476 -7.42 -22.52 -10.68
CA ASN A 476 -8.89 -22.39 -10.74
C ASN A 476 -9.40 -21.10 -10.07
N HIS A 477 -8.53 -20.33 -9.44
CA HIS A 477 -8.86 -19.08 -8.79
C HIS A 477 -7.65 -18.18 -8.89
N VAL A 478 -7.86 -16.90 -8.64
CA VAL A 478 -6.78 -15.95 -8.45
C VAL A 478 -6.74 -15.56 -6.97
N LYS A 479 -5.54 -15.61 -6.40
CA LYS A 479 -5.27 -15.00 -5.11
C LYS A 479 -4.99 -13.54 -5.37
N VAL A 480 -5.72 -12.63 -4.74
CA VAL A 480 -5.51 -11.19 -4.80
C VAL A 480 -4.98 -10.75 -3.44
N TYR A 481 -3.92 -9.96 -3.46
CA TYR A 481 -3.29 -9.38 -2.28
C TYR A 481 -3.45 -7.86 -2.36
N LEU A 482 -4.34 -7.29 -1.55
CA LEU A 482 -4.46 -5.84 -1.40
C LEU A 482 -3.44 -5.39 -0.37
N CYS A 483 -2.49 -4.56 -0.78
CA CYS A 483 -1.25 -4.32 -0.06
C CYS A 483 -1.24 -2.90 0.52
N TYR A 484 -1.04 -2.82 1.83
CA TYR A 484 -1.07 -1.61 2.64
C TYR A 484 0.34 -1.35 3.19
N PRO A 485 0.86 -0.12 3.06
CA PRO A 485 2.11 0.24 3.73
C PRO A 485 1.93 0.26 5.24
N TYR A 486 3.04 0.37 5.98
CA TYR A 486 3.03 0.60 7.41
C TYR A 486 2.01 1.65 7.85
N PHE A 487 1.28 1.35 8.92
CA PHE A 487 0.39 2.30 9.58
C PHE A 487 0.43 2.09 11.09
N ASN A 488 0.11 3.15 11.83
CA ASN A 488 0.00 3.12 13.28
C ASN A 488 -1.37 3.69 13.67
N GLY A 489 -2.19 2.90 14.35
CA GLY A 489 -3.60 3.21 14.62
C GLY A 489 -4.53 2.35 13.76
N THR A 490 -5.54 2.95 13.14
CA THR A 490 -6.59 2.24 12.39
C THR A 490 -6.45 2.41 10.88
N LEU A 491 -6.40 1.31 10.14
CA LEU A 491 -6.53 1.26 8.68
C LEU A 491 -7.97 0.93 8.28
N ILE A 492 -8.52 1.64 7.31
CA ILE A 492 -9.83 1.38 6.70
C ILE A 492 -9.68 1.33 5.18
N HIS A 493 -10.11 0.24 4.55
CA HIS A 493 -10.11 0.06 3.10
C HIS A 493 -11.39 -0.65 2.63
N ASP A 494 -11.90 -0.29 1.46
CA ASP A 494 -13.28 -0.54 1.03
C ASP A 494 -13.38 -1.38 -0.27
N PRO A 495 -12.93 -2.64 -0.29
CA PRO A 495 -13.20 -3.53 -1.40
C PRO A 495 -14.70 -3.80 -1.55
N SER A 496 -15.12 -4.23 -2.74
CA SER A 496 -16.50 -4.50 -3.06
C SER A 496 -16.67 -5.59 -4.10
N LEU A 497 -17.88 -6.17 -4.14
CA LEU A 497 -18.26 -7.20 -5.09
C LEU A 497 -19.66 -6.96 -5.63
N GLY A 498 -19.92 -7.53 -6.81
CA GLY A 498 -21.22 -7.40 -7.46
C GLY A 498 -21.22 -8.01 -8.85
N ILE A 499 -22.27 -7.71 -9.60
CA ILE A 499 -22.40 -8.05 -11.02
C ILE A 499 -22.31 -6.77 -11.84
N GLU A 500 -21.77 -6.87 -13.06
CA GLU A 500 -21.75 -5.72 -13.96
C GLU A 500 -23.17 -5.20 -14.21
N GLN A 501 -23.37 -3.91 -13.97
CA GLN A 501 -24.60 -3.20 -14.29
C GLN A 501 -24.27 -1.90 -15.02
N PRO A 502 -25.17 -1.40 -15.88
CA PRO A 502 -25.06 -0.05 -16.42
C PRO A 502 -24.98 0.95 -15.25
N SER A 503 -23.99 1.85 -15.29
CA SER A 503 -23.86 2.90 -14.28
C SER A 503 -25.05 3.85 -14.38
N GLY A 504 -25.92 3.85 -13.37
CA GLY A 504 -26.96 4.85 -13.16
C GLY A 504 -26.46 6.07 -12.39
N ASP A 505 -27.18 7.18 -12.49
CA ASP A 505 -26.92 8.37 -11.67
C ASP A 505 -27.17 8.08 -10.18
N SER A 506 -26.29 8.60 -9.32
CA SER A 506 -26.40 8.44 -7.87
C SER A 506 -27.68 9.09 -7.34
N ALA A 507 -28.48 8.32 -6.60
CA ALA A 507 -29.68 8.82 -5.93
C ALA A 507 -29.37 9.44 -4.56
N TYR A 508 -28.32 8.97 -3.88
CA TYR A 508 -27.92 9.44 -2.56
C TYR A 508 -26.41 9.69 -2.44
N ILE A 509 -26.06 10.61 -1.55
CA ILE A 509 -24.72 10.80 -1.01
C ILE A 509 -24.70 10.19 0.39
N VAL A 510 -23.81 9.24 0.61
CA VAL A 510 -23.57 8.61 1.91
C VAL A 510 -22.21 9.10 2.41
N THR A 511 -22.19 9.73 3.59
CA THR A 511 -20.93 10.16 4.23
C THR A 511 -20.51 9.11 5.24
N LEU A 512 -19.31 8.59 5.10
CA LEU A 512 -18.68 7.66 6.02
C LEU A 512 -17.80 8.42 7.02
N GLY A 513 -17.79 7.95 8.26
CA GLY A 513 -16.90 8.39 9.33
C GLY A 513 -16.23 7.19 10.00
N PRO A 514 -15.43 7.43 11.07
CA PRO A 514 -14.59 6.40 11.68
C PRO A 514 -15.34 5.17 12.20
N THR A 515 -16.62 5.34 12.57
CA THR A 515 -17.49 4.27 13.10
C THR A 515 -18.56 3.81 12.10
N GLY A 516 -18.38 4.13 10.81
CA GLY A 516 -19.32 3.82 9.74
C GLY A 516 -20.13 5.02 9.26
N ILE A 517 -21.38 4.80 8.86
CA ILE A 517 -22.22 5.83 8.23
C ILE A 517 -22.47 7.01 9.17
N SER A 518 -22.07 8.20 8.75
CA SER A 518 -22.26 9.47 9.46
C SER A 518 -23.50 10.23 9.00
N SER A 519 -23.80 10.24 7.70
CA SER A 519 -25.01 10.89 7.17
C SER A 519 -25.43 10.34 5.82
N VAL A 520 -26.72 10.45 5.49
CA VAL A 520 -27.29 10.07 4.19
C VAL A 520 -28.14 11.21 3.66
N GLN A 521 -27.86 11.68 2.45
CA GLN A 521 -28.52 12.82 1.81
C GLN A 521 -29.02 12.44 0.41
N ALA A 522 -30.26 12.77 0.07
CA ALA A 522 -30.74 12.61 -1.31
C ALA A 522 -30.02 13.59 -2.24
N VAL A 523 -29.63 13.12 -3.43
CA VAL A 523 -29.14 14.00 -4.49
C VAL A 523 -30.34 14.79 -5.02
N PRO A 524 -30.35 16.13 -4.92
CA PRO A 524 -31.43 16.94 -5.48
C PRO A 524 -31.50 16.68 -6.99
N SER A 525 -32.70 16.39 -7.50
CA SER A 525 -32.91 16.38 -8.95
C SER A 525 -32.45 17.72 -9.52
N ALA A 526 -31.57 17.70 -10.52
CA ALA A 526 -31.25 18.91 -11.27
C ALA A 526 -32.57 19.58 -11.67
N PRO A 527 -32.73 20.91 -11.51
CA PRO A 527 -33.94 21.57 -11.98
C PRO A 527 -34.11 21.18 -13.45
N SER A 528 -35.29 20.68 -13.81
CA SER A 528 -35.62 20.42 -15.20
C SER A 528 -35.69 21.77 -15.91
N TRP A 529 -34.54 22.29 -16.34
CA TRP A 529 -34.47 23.27 -17.40
C TRP A 529 -34.82 22.51 -18.68
N GLY A 530 -36.11 22.19 -18.83
CA GLY A 530 -36.63 21.59 -20.05
C GLY A 530 -36.27 22.51 -21.20
N ARG A 531 -35.42 22.03 -22.12
CA ARG A 531 -35.23 22.51 -23.50
C ARG A 531 -35.44 24.04 -23.71
N SER A 532 -34.86 24.90 -22.88
CA SER A 532 -34.97 26.35 -23.06
C SER A 532 -33.79 26.96 -23.81
N TYR A 533 -32.85 26.15 -24.31
CA TYR A 533 -31.80 26.62 -25.22
C TYR A 533 -32.39 27.21 -26.52
N GLU A 534 -33.55 26.73 -27.00
CA GLU A 534 -34.23 27.31 -28.17
C GLU A 534 -34.95 28.63 -27.84
N LEU A 535 -35.47 28.80 -26.62
CA LEU A 535 -36.12 30.04 -26.20
C LEU A 535 -35.11 31.16 -25.90
N PHE A 536 -33.93 30.86 -25.35
CA PHE A 536 -32.88 31.88 -25.20
C PHE A 536 -32.27 32.29 -26.55
N ALA A 537 -32.12 31.35 -27.50
CA ALA A 537 -31.69 31.66 -28.86
C ALA A 537 -32.75 32.50 -29.61
N ALA A 538 -34.04 32.17 -29.49
CA ALA A 538 -35.12 32.96 -30.08
C ALA A 538 -35.24 34.35 -29.45
N SER A 539 -35.06 34.47 -28.13
CA SER A 539 -35.08 35.76 -27.42
C SER A 539 -33.92 36.68 -27.83
N ALA A 540 -32.72 36.11 -28.02
CA ALA A 540 -31.56 36.86 -28.49
C ALA A 540 -31.72 37.32 -29.95
N ILE A 541 -32.33 36.51 -30.82
CA ILE A 541 -32.63 36.88 -32.21
C ILE A 541 -33.71 37.97 -32.28
N VAL A 542 -34.76 37.90 -31.44
CA VAL A 542 -35.80 38.92 -31.39
C VAL A 542 -35.26 40.24 -30.83
N LEU A 543 -34.40 40.22 -29.81
CA LEU A 543 -33.74 41.43 -29.31
C LEU A 543 -32.78 42.02 -30.35
N ALA A 544 -31.98 41.20 -31.04
CA ALA A 544 -31.07 41.66 -32.08
C ALA A 544 -31.85 42.24 -33.29
N GLY A 545 -32.97 41.62 -33.67
CA GLY A 545 -33.87 42.13 -34.71
C GLY A 545 -34.53 43.45 -34.33
N ALA A 546 -35.00 43.58 -33.09
CA ALA A 546 -35.58 44.84 -32.59
C ALA A 546 -34.54 45.97 -32.54
N VAL A 547 -33.31 45.69 -32.10
CA VAL A 547 -32.22 46.67 -32.09
C VAL A 547 -31.80 47.06 -33.52
N ALA A 548 -31.73 46.10 -34.45
CA ALA A 548 -31.42 46.38 -35.86
C ALA A 548 -32.53 47.22 -36.53
N LEU A 549 -33.81 46.94 -36.23
CA LEU A 549 -34.95 47.70 -36.75
C LEU A 549 -34.95 49.14 -36.18
N ILE A 550 -34.68 49.31 -34.89
CA ILE A 550 -34.54 50.63 -34.26
C ILE A 550 -33.38 51.41 -34.89
N LEU A 551 -32.23 50.76 -35.12
CA LEU A 551 -31.07 51.40 -35.77
C LEU A 551 -31.33 51.72 -37.26
N PHE A 552 -32.09 50.89 -37.97
CA PHE A 552 -32.49 51.12 -39.35
C PHE A 552 -33.46 52.32 -39.47
N ILE A 553 -34.51 52.35 -38.65
CA ILE A 553 -35.47 53.47 -38.59
C ILE A 553 -34.75 54.78 -38.23
N ARG A 554 -33.77 54.72 -37.31
CA ARG A 554 -32.99 55.89 -36.89
C ARG A 554 -31.99 56.37 -37.96
N ARG A 555 -31.57 55.50 -38.89
CA ARG A 555 -30.68 55.87 -40.01
C ARG A 555 -31.44 56.36 -41.24
N HIS A 556 -32.72 55.99 -41.42
CA HIS A 556 -33.51 56.37 -42.61
C HIS A 556 -34.88 56.98 -42.22
N PRO A 557 -34.92 58.21 -41.69
CA PRO A 557 -36.15 58.85 -41.21
C PRO A 557 -37.14 59.31 -42.31
N ALA A 558 -37.02 58.84 -43.55
CA ALA A 558 -37.80 59.31 -44.70
C ALA A 558 -38.44 58.18 -45.53
N ALA A 559 -38.87 57.10 -44.88
CA ALA A 559 -39.79 56.11 -45.44
C ALA A 559 -40.61 55.45 -44.32
N ALA A 560 -41.56 56.21 -43.77
CA ALA A 560 -42.68 55.69 -42.98
C ALA A 560 -43.97 56.24 -43.58
#